data_AF-A0A9X6NJ94-F1
#
_entry.id   AF-A0A9X6NJ94-F1
#
_cell.length_a   1.000
_cell.length_b   1.000
_cell.length_c   1.000
_cell.angle_alpha   90.00
_cell.angle_beta   90.00
_cell.angle_gamma   90.00
#
_symmetry.space_group_name_H-M   'P 1'
#
loop_
_entity.id
_entity.type
_entity.pdbx_description
1 polymer ?
#
loop_
_entity_poly.entity_id
_entity_poly.type
_entity_poly.pdbx_seq_one_letter_code
_entity_poly.pdbx_strand_id
1 'polypeptide(L)'
;MATAVHPTKKKAKCLTISEKLELLEDHASSRMTGSQLATKYSVNKATVSRILAQKQQLRLQCEKRHNLRLKRLPRKTAFQGINSAIEKIILQSSDGGKESALTGPIIQEMAKNQTDGTGCYEQSHCNAV
;
A
#
# COMPACT_ATOMS: atom_id res chain seq x y z
N MET A 1 -4.21 -42.16 -25.07
CA MET A 1 -2.91 -41.52 -24.80
C MET A 1 -3.09 -40.52 -23.68
N ALA A 2 -2.46 -40.73 -22.52
CA ALA A 2 -2.58 -39.83 -21.38
C ALA A 2 -1.60 -38.65 -21.58
N THR A 3 -2.11 -37.45 -21.79
CA THR A 3 -1.31 -36.24 -21.84
C THR A 3 -0.83 -35.91 -20.43
N ALA A 4 0.49 -35.88 -20.22
CA ALA A 4 1.09 -35.44 -18.97
C ALA A 4 0.71 -33.97 -18.72
N VAL A 5 -0.19 -33.74 -17.77
CA VAL A 5 -0.55 -32.39 -17.33
C VAL A 5 0.61 -31.90 -16.46
N HIS A 6 1.46 -31.03 -17.00
CA HIS A 6 2.50 -30.38 -16.20
C HIS A 6 1.84 -29.59 -15.06
N PRO A 7 2.27 -29.76 -13.80
CA PRO A 7 1.67 -29.04 -12.69
C PRO A 7 1.87 -27.53 -12.88
N THR A 8 0.77 -26.81 -13.11
CA THR A 8 0.79 -25.35 -13.23
C THR A 8 1.27 -24.75 -11.92
N LYS A 9 2.29 -23.89 -11.97
CA LYS A 9 2.85 -23.20 -10.79
C LYS A 9 1.71 -22.53 -10.00
N LYS A 10 1.54 -22.90 -8.72
CA LYS A 10 0.56 -22.25 -7.84
C LYS A 10 0.85 -20.76 -7.75
N LYS A 11 -0.16 -19.92 -8.02
CA LYS A 11 -0.04 -18.46 -7.91
C LYS A 11 0.22 -18.09 -6.44
N ALA A 12 1.17 -17.19 -6.20
CA ALA A 12 1.50 -16.76 -4.84
C ALA A 12 0.31 -16.05 -4.19
N LYS A 13 -0.07 -16.49 -2.97
CA LYS A 13 -1.10 -15.83 -2.17
C LYS A 13 -0.64 -14.41 -1.81
N CYS A 14 -1.51 -13.43 -2.05
CA CYS A 14 -1.30 -12.03 -1.65
C CYS A 14 -2.08 -11.76 -0.36
N LEU A 15 -1.36 -11.49 0.73
CA LEU A 15 -1.96 -11.16 2.03
C LEU A 15 -2.45 -9.70 2.08
N THR A 16 -3.55 -9.45 2.79
CA THR A 16 -4.00 -8.11 3.17
C THR A 16 -3.06 -7.45 4.17
N ILE A 17 -3.23 -6.16 4.42
CA ILE A 17 -2.49 -5.47 5.49
C ILE A 17 -2.86 -6.07 6.85
N SER A 18 -4.14 -6.38 7.10
CA SER A 18 -4.56 -7.05 8.34
C SER A 18 -3.88 -8.40 8.54
N GLU A 19 -3.89 -9.29 7.54
CA GLU A 19 -3.25 -10.61 7.62
C GLU A 19 -1.73 -10.49 7.85
N LYS A 20 -1.09 -9.44 7.31
CA LYS A 20 0.33 -9.19 7.57
C LYS A 20 0.58 -8.73 9.00
N LEU A 21 -0.31 -7.95 9.60
CA LEU A 21 -0.20 -7.52 10.99
C LEU A 21 -0.42 -8.70 11.95
N GLU A 22 -1.43 -9.53 11.70
CA GLU A 22 -1.65 -10.78 12.44
C GLU A 22 -0.42 -11.68 12.37
N LEU A 23 0.22 -11.80 11.20
CA LEU A 23 1.47 -12.55 11.05
C LEU A 23 2.60 -11.97 11.92
N LEU A 24 2.70 -10.65 12.01
CA LEU A 24 3.71 -9.98 12.85
C LEU A 24 3.41 -10.15 14.35
N GLU A 25 2.14 -10.16 14.74
CA GLU A 25 1.70 -10.43 16.10
C GLU A 25 1.96 -11.88 16.49
N ASP A 26 1.60 -12.84 15.64
CA ASP A 26 1.91 -14.25 15.84
C ASP A 26 3.41 -14.47 16.03
N HIS A 27 4.25 -13.87 15.17
CA HIS A 27 5.70 -13.97 15.30
C HIS A 27 6.21 -13.40 16.64
N ALA A 28 5.60 -12.32 17.14
CA ALA A 28 5.99 -11.68 18.40
C ALA A 28 5.49 -12.44 19.64
N SER A 29 4.22 -12.84 19.65
CA SER A 29 3.52 -13.40 20.81
C SER A 29 3.76 -14.90 20.97
N SER A 30 3.75 -15.66 19.86
CA SER A 30 3.85 -17.13 19.90
C SER A 30 5.27 -17.65 19.64
N ARG A 31 6.22 -16.77 19.30
CA ARG A 31 7.59 -17.11 18.83
C ARG A 31 7.59 -18.19 17.73
N MET A 32 6.55 -18.23 16.89
CA MET A 32 6.49 -19.13 15.75
C MET A 32 7.65 -18.87 14.80
N THR A 33 8.28 -19.95 14.34
CA THR A 33 9.34 -19.87 13.34
C THR A 33 8.77 -19.44 11.99
N GLY A 34 9.61 -18.85 11.13
CA GLY A 34 9.20 -18.44 9.79
C GLY A 34 8.62 -19.60 8.94
N SER A 35 9.02 -20.84 9.20
CA SER A 35 8.45 -22.03 8.54
C SER A 35 7.02 -22.31 9.00
N GLN A 36 6.74 -22.18 10.30
CA GLN A 36 5.40 -22.39 10.85
C GLN A 36 4.44 -21.28 10.38
N LEU A 37 4.90 -20.02 10.34
CA LEU A 37 4.13 -18.91 9.79
C LEU A 37 3.82 -19.08 8.30
N ALA A 38 4.79 -19.56 7.52
CA ALA A 38 4.61 -19.85 6.10
C ALA A 38 3.47 -20.87 5.88
N THR A 39 3.42 -21.92 6.69
CA THR A 39 2.34 -22.92 6.65
C THR A 39 1.00 -22.32 7.10
N LYS A 40 0.95 -21.64 8.26
CA LYS A 40 -0.29 -21.05 8.81
C LYS A 40 -0.96 -20.09 7.82
N TYR A 41 -0.18 -19.21 7.21
CA TYR A 41 -0.70 -18.20 6.28
C TYR A 41 -0.74 -18.66 4.82
N SER A 42 -0.29 -19.88 4.52
CA SER A 42 -0.17 -20.44 3.17
C SER A 42 0.62 -19.53 2.22
N VAL A 43 1.80 -19.10 2.67
CA VAL A 43 2.73 -18.23 1.93
C VAL A 43 4.14 -18.80 1.94
N ASN A 44 4.96 -18.36 0.98
CA ASN A 44 6.36 -18.78 0.91
C ASN A 44 7.18 -18.17 2.06
N LYS A 45 8.22 -18.86 2.52
CA LYS A 45 9.15 -18.36 3.55
C LYS A 45 9.79 -17.01 3.18
N ALA A 46 10.10 -16.81 1.91
CA ALA A 46 10.60 -15.53 1.40
C ALA A 46 9.57 -14.38 1.57
N THR A 47 8.27 -14.68 1.48
CA THR A 47 7.21 -13.71 1.75
C THR A 47 7.15 -13.36 3.23
N VAL A 48 7.26 -14.37 4.12
CA VAL A 48 7.31 -14.15 5.58
C VAL A 48 8.50 -13.25 5.94
N SER A 49 9.70 -13.58 5.47
CA SER A 49 10.91 -12.78 5.72
C SER A 49 10.76 -11.32 5.27
N ARG A 50 10.18 -11.11 4.08
CA ARG A 50 9.90 -9.75 3.56
C ARG A 50 8.92 -8.97 4.43
N ILE A 51 7.85 -9.63 4.90
CA ILE A 51 6.86 -9.00 5.78
C ILE A 51 7.50 -8.59 7.11
N LEU A 52 8.34 -9.47 7.70
CA LEU A 52 9.07 -9.18 8.93
C LEU A 52 10.03 -7.98 8.76
N ALA A 53 10.74 -7.90 7.63
CA ALA A 53 11.62 -6.77 7.32
C ALA A 53 10.85 -5.44 7.18
N GLN A 54 9.59 -5.48 6.74
CA GLN A 54 8.74 -4.30 6.52
C GLN A 54 7.87 -3.94 7.74
N LYS A 55 8.12 -4.55 8.92
CA LYS A 55 7.30 -4.40 10.14
C LYS A 55 6.97 -2.94 10.50
N GLN A 56 7.97 -2.06 10.53
CA GLN A 56 7.77 -0.65 10.89
C GLN A 56 6.89 0.08 9.86
N GLN A 57 7.11 -0.15 8.57
CA GLN A 57 6.32 0.47 7.50
C GLN A 57 4.85 0.01 7.54
N LEU A 58 4.61 -1.28 7.82
CA LEU A 58 3.26 -1.82 7.95
C LEU A 58 2.49 -1.19 9.12
N ARG A 59 3.15 -0.99 10.27
CA ARG A 59 2.55 -0.32 11.44
C ARG A 59 2.20 1.14 11.16
N LEU A 60 3.15 1.92 10.63
CA LEU A 60 2.92 3.33 10.27
C LEU A 60 1.79 3.51 9.25
N GLN A 61 1.59 2.55 8.33
CA GLN A 61 0.50 2.62 7.38
C GLN A 61 -0.85 2.21 7.97
N CYS A 62 -0.87 1.31 8.95
CA CYS A 62 -2.08 0.97 9.69
C CYS A 62 -2.62 2.19 10.44
N GLU A 63 -1.75 2.94 11.11
CA GLU A 63 -2.11 4.17 11.82
C GLU A 63 -2.62 5.27 10.88
N LYS A 64 -2.04 5.37 9.69
CA LYS A 64 -2.37 6.44 8.72
C LYS A 64 -3.54 6.13 7.80
N ARG A 65 -3.96 4.86 7.62
CA ARG A 65 -4.98 4.47 6.63
C ARG A 65 -5.97 3.46 7.20
N HIS A 66 -7.25 3.85 7.25
CA HIS A 66 -8.35 3.02 7.79
C HIS A 66 -8.67 1.74 6.98
N ASN A 67 -8.10 1.55 5.77
CA ASN A 67 -8.46 0.42 4.90
C ASN A 67 -7.49 -0.76 5.00
N LEU A 68 -7.59 -1.51 6.10
CA LEU A 68 -6.78 -2.72 6.37
C LEU A 68 -7.05 -3.89 5.41
N ARG A 69 -8.15 -3.83 4.66
CA ARG A 69 -8.53 -4.82 3.64
C ARG A 69 -7.70 -4.76 2.36
N LEU A 70 -6.88 -3.73 2.18
CA LEU A 70 -6.03 -3.60 0.99
C LEU A 70 -4.94 -4.70 0.98
N LYS A 71 -4.72 -5.30 -0.20
CA LYS A 71 -3.67 -6.33 -0.41
C LYS A 71 -2.29 -5.72 -0.62
N ARG A 72 -2.22 -4.48 -1.11
CA ARG A 72 -0.99 -3.80 -1.49
C ARG A 72 -0.91 -2.45 -0.81
N LEU A 73 0.30 -2.07 -0.42
CA LEU A 73 0.59 -0.70 -0.02
C LEU A 73 0.42 0.20 -1.26
N PRO A 74 -0.11 1.43 -1.09
CA PRO A 74 -0.21 2.38 -2.18
C PRO A 74 1.18 2.63 -2.79
N ARG A 75 1.23 2.68 -4.11
CA ARG A 75 2.47 2.95 -4.85
C ARG A 75 2.90 4.39 -4.57
N LYS A 76 4.18 4.60 -4.31
CA LYS A 76 4.75 5.96 -4.31
C LYS A 76 4.71 6.49 -5.74
N THR A 77 4.04 7.61 -5.95
CA THR A 77 3.98 8.32 -7.23
C THR A 77 4.94 9.51 -7.20
N ALA A 78 5.35 10.00 -8.36
CA ALA A 78 6.16 11.23 -8.45
C ALA A 78 5.41 12.45 -7.86
N PHE A 79 4.08 12.39 -7.83
CA PHE A 79 3.19 13.49 -7.44
C PHE A 79 2.71 13.40 -5.98
N GLN A 80 3.53 12.90 -5.05
CA GLN A 80 3.10 12.77 -3.64
C GLN A 80 2.68 14.10 -3.02
N GLY A 81 3.37 15.20 -3.33
CA GLY A 81 3.01 16.54 -2.85
C GLY A 81 1.60 16.96 -3.30
N ILE A 82 1.33 16.85 -4.60
CA ILE A 82 0.03 17.16 -5.20
C ILE A 82 -1.06 16.26 -4.63
N ASN A 83 -0.83 14.95 -4.57
CA ASN A 83 -1.79 14.00 -4.00
C ASN A 83 -2.13 14.33 -2.55
N SER A 84 -1.13 14.73 -1.75
CA SER A 84 -1.35 15.13 -0.35
C SER A 84 -2.11 16.45 -0.24
N ALA A 85 -1.87 17.41 -1.13
CA ALA A 85 -2.60 18.68 -1.17
C ALA A 85 -4.07 18.47 -1.55
N ILE A 86 -4.33 17.67 -2.58
CA ILE A 86 -5.68 17.32 -3.01
C ILE A 86 -6.43 16.53 -1.93
N GLU A 87 -5.78 15.57 -1.27
CA GLU A 87 -6.38 14.81 -0.16
C GLU A 87 -6.84 15.73 0.98
N LYS A 88 -6.05 16.76 1.33
CA LYS A 88 -6.44 17.77 2.33
C LYS A 88 -7.67 18.57 1.90
N ILE A 89 -7.73 19.00 0.63
CA ILE A 89 -8.86 19.77 0.09
C ILE A 89 -10.14 18.93 0.14
N ILE A 90 -10.05 17.65 -0.25
CA ILE A 90 -11.19 16.71 -0.22
C ILE A 90 -11.71 16.55 1.22
N LEU A 91 -10.82 16.35 2.19
CA LEU A 91 -11.20 16.20 3.60
C LEU A 91 -11.87 17.47 4.14
N GLN A 92 -11.28 18.65 3.90
CA GLN A 92 -11.84 19.94 4.33
C GLN A 92 -13.20 20.26 3.68
N SER A 93 -13.40 19.84 2.44
CA SER A 93 -14.67 20.03 1.71
C SER A 93 -15.78 19.10 2.21
N SER A 94 -15.43 18.02 2.92
CA SER A 94 -16.38 17.05 3.46
C SER A 94 -16.96 17.49 4.81
N ASP A 95 -16.24 18.32 5.57
CA ASP A 95 -16.64 18.78 6.92
C ASP A 95 -17.63 19.97 6.89
N GLY A 96 -17.68 20.72 5.78
CA GLY A 96 -18.65 21.80 5.58
C GLY A 96 -19.82 21.32 4.73
N GLY A 97 -21.01 21.16 5.31
CA GLY A 97 -22.21 20.54 4.72
C GLY A 97 -22.81 21.13 3.42
N LYS A 98 -22.02 21.71 2.53
CA LYS A 98 -22.36 21.98 1.13
C LYS A 98 -21.68 20.93 0.25
N GLU A 99 -22.35 19.79 0.08
CA GLU A 99 -21.94 18.72 -0.84
C GLU A 99 -22.05 19.20 -2.29
N SER A 100 -20.98 19.79 -2.82
CA SER A 100 -20.73 19.66 -4.25
C SER A 100 -20.01 18.34 -4.43
N ALA A 101 -20.66 17.38 -5.09
CA ALA A 101 -20.03 16.08 -5.34
C ALA A 101 -18.70 16.30 -6.06
N LEU A 102 -17.59 15.98 -5.37
CA LEU A 102 -16.25 16.08 -5.94
C LEU A 102 -16.10 14.99 -6.99
N THR A 103 -16.46 15.32 -8.22
CA THR A 103 -16.36 14.41 -9.36
C THR A 103 -14.90 14.32 -9.84
N GLY A 104 -14.57 13.21 -10.50
CA GLY A 104 -13.24 12.98 -11.04
C GLY A 104 -12.68 14.13 -11.89
N PRO A 105 -13.46 14.75 -12.81
CA PRO A 105 -13.00 15.90 -13.59
C PRO A 105 -12.61 17.11 -12.74
N ILE A 106 -13.38 17.42 -11.68
CA ILE A 106 -13.08 18.54 -10.77
C ILE A 106 -11.76 18.28 -10.04
N ILE A 107 -11.55 17.05 -9.58
CA ILE A 107 -10.30 16.65 -8.90
C ILE A 107 -9.10 16.75 -9.85
N GLN A 108 -9.28 16.38 -11.12
CA GLN A 108 -8.23 16.49 -12.14
C GLN A 108 -7.89 17.95 -12.43
N GLU A 109 -8.88 18.83 -12.52
CA GLU A 109 -8.68 20.27 -12.71
C GLU A 109 -7.95 20.90 -11.51
N MET A 110 -8.36 20.57 -10.28
CA MET A 110 -7.66 21.01 -9.07
C MET A 110 -6.19 20.55 -9.04
N ALA A 111 -5.92 19.32 -9.47
CA ALA A 111 -4.56 18.79 -9.52
C ALA A 111 -3.68 19.52 -10.53
N LYS A 112 -4.23 19.91 -11.69
CA LYS A 112 -3.54 20.73 -12.70
C LYS A 112 -3.26 22.15 -12.18
N ASN A 113 -4.22 22.77 -11.52
CA ASN A 113 -4.01 24.11 -10.96
C ASN A 113 -2.91 24.12 -9.88
N GLN A 114 -2.70 23.00 -9.18
CA GLN A 114 -1.58 22.85 -8.24
C GLN A 114 -0.22 22.65 -8.92
N THR A 115 -0.16 22.11 -10.14
CA THR A 115 1.11 22.06 -10.89
C THR A 115 1.53 23.43 -11.40
N ASP A 116 0.57 24.28 -11.72
CA ASP A 116 0.85 25.56 -12.39
C ASP A 116 1.23 26.68 -11.40
N GLY A 117 0.86 26.55 -10.12
CA GLY A 117 1.21 27.50 -9.05
C GLY A 117 2.53 27.21 -8.33
N THR A 118 3.11 26.03 -8.52
CA THR A 118 4.42 25.65 -7.95
C THR A 118 5.41 25.42 -9.07
N GLY A 119 6.08 26.48 -9.52
CA GLY A 119 7.18 26.43 -10.50
C GLY A 119 8.44 25.73 -9.97
N CYS A 120 8.34 24.46 -9.57
CA CYS A 120 9.47 23.65 -9.10
C CYS A 120 9.34 22.21 -9.62
N TYR A 121 9.68 22.05 -10.90
CA TYR A 121 10.08 20.77 -11.50
C TYR A 121 11.62 20.70 -11.53
N GLU A 122 12.26 20.86 -10.37
CA GLU A 122 13.68 20.54 -10.13
C GLU A 122 13.72 19.83 -8.76
N GLN A 123 14.37 18.70 -8.50
CA GLN A 123 15.22 17.82 -9.28
C GLN A 123 14.73 16.38 -9.11
N SER A 124 14.62 15.65 -10.22
CA SER A 124 14.88 14.21 -10.21
C SER A 124 16.37 14.04 -10.54
N HIS A 125 17.04 13.12 -9.81
CA HIS A 125 18.38 12.56 -10.04
C HIS A 125 19.57 13.17 -9.27
N CYS A 126 20.45 12.23 -8.84
CA CYS A 126 21.71 12.37 -8.05
C CYS A 126 21.47 12.37 -6.53
N ASN A 127 21.68 11.32 -5.73
CA ASN A 127 22.77 10.35 -5.69
C ASN A 127 22.30 8.98 -5.17
N ALA A 128 22.57 7.93 -5.94
CA ALA A 128 22.75 6.58 -5.44
C ALA A 128 24.21 6.20 -5.73
N VAL A 129 25.05 6.26 -4.69
CA VAL A 129 26.30 5.51 -4.55
C VAL A 129 26.29 4.92 -3.14
#